data_AF-A0A147J5B0-F1
#
_entry.id   AF-A0A147J5B0-F1
#
_cell.length_a   1.000
_cell.length_b   1.000
_cell.length_c   1.000
_cell.angle_alpha   90.00
_cell.angle_beta   90.00
_cell.angle_gamma   90.00
#
_symmetry.space_group_name_H-M   'P 1'
#
loop_
_entity.id
_entity.type
_entity.pdbx_description
1 polymer ?
#
loop_
_entity_poly.entity_id
_entity_poly.type
_entity_poly.pdbx_seq_one_letter_code
_entity_poly.pdbx_strand_id
1 'polypeptide(L)'
;MTLPVTPATAPATMLPRSEDSVAAVSVTELFTIGIGPSSSHTVGPMRAAKAFATEMLDTGLVPDRVQAELFGSLSLTGRGHHSDRAVLLGLAGETPETVDPDAIEAMLA
;
A
#
# COMPACT_ATOMS: atom_id res chain seq x y z
N MET A 1 27.01 39.41 -20.29
CA MET A 1 26.46 38.75 -19.09
C MET A 1 26.18 37.30 -19.46
N THR A 2 27.20 36.45 -19.37
CA THR A 2 27.17 35.03 -19.78
C THR A 2 26.79 34.18 -18.58
N LEU A 3 25.71 33.40 -18.67
CA LEU A 3 25.30 32.46 -17.62
C LEU A 3 26.28 31.27 -17.56
N PRO A 4 26.65 30.76 -16.38
CA PRO A 4 27.48 29.58 -16.27
C PRO A 4 26.69 28.33 -16.66
N VAL A 5 27.24 27.54 -17.58
CA VAL A 5 26.73 26.20 -17.91
C VAL A 5 27.16 25.23 -16.80
N THR A 6 26.20 24.52 -16.20
CA THR A 6 26.49 23.47 -15.22
C THR A 6 27.06 22.25 -15.95
N PRO A 7 28.16 21.64 -15.51
CA PRO A 7 28.65 20.41 -16.14
C PRO A 7 27.65 19.27 -15.92
N ALA A 8 27.45 18.47 -16.98
CA ALA A 8 26.63 17.27 -16.93
C ALA A 8 27.19 16.27 -15.90
N THR A 9 26.33 15.80 -15.00
CA THR A 9 26.62 14.73 -14.04
C THR A 9 27.00 13.46 -14.79
N ALA A 10 28.18 12.90 -14.50
CA ALA A 10 28.60 11.60 -15.02
C ALA A 10 27.59 10.51 -14.62
N PRO A 11 27.34 9.48 -15.45
CA PRO A 11 26.48 8.37 -15.06
C PRO A 11 27.06 7.70 -13.81
N ALA A 12 26.22 7.51 -12.79
CA ALA A 12 26.61 6.77 -11.60
C ALA A 12 27.09 5.37 -12.02
N THR A 13 28.32 5.02 -11.67
CA THR A 13 28.86 3.67 -11.86
C THR A 13 27.94 2.67 -11.16
N MET A 14 27.27 1.83 -11.94
CA MET A 14 26.46 0.74 -11.40
C MET A 14 27.42 -0.27 -10.77
N LEU A 15 27.50 -0.25 -9.44
CA LEU A 15 28.18 -1.30 -8.68
C LEU A 15 27.52 -2.65 -9.01
N PRO A 16 28.30 -3.73 -9.17
CA PRO A 16 27.74 -5.05 -9.38
C PRO A 16 26.81 -5.37 -8.21
N ARG A 17 25.54 -5.69 -8.50
CA ARG A 17 24.64 -6.27 -7.50
C ARG A 17 25.29 -7.58 -7.05
N SER A 18 25.58 -7.70 -5.76
CA SER A 18 26.04 -8.94 -5.16
C SER A 18 25.08 -10.07 -5.55
N GLU A 19 25.57 -11.00 -6.34
CA GLU A 19 24.90 -12.27 -6.60
C GLU A 19 24.83 -13.03 -5.26
N ASP A 20 23.65 -13.56 -4.94
CA ASP A 20 23.28 -14.22 -3.68
C ASP A 20 23.05 -13.33 -2.43
N SER A 21 21.96 -12.55 -2.48
CA SER A 21 21.04 -12.54 -1.35
C SER A 21 19.70 -13.08 -1.83
N VAL A 22 19.62 -14.40 -1.95
CA VAL A 22 18.30 -15.04 -1.91
C VAL A 22 17.83 -14.85 -0.48
N ALA A 23 17.07 -13.78 -0.24
CA ALA A 23 16.40 -13.58 1.03
C ALA A 23 15.63 -14.87 1.35
N ALA A 24 15.92 -15.49 2.49
CA ALA A 24 15.26 -16.72 2.89
C ALA A 24 13.76 -16.46 3.01
N VAL A 25 12.95 -17.13 2.18
CA VAL A 25 11.48 -17.00 2.22
C VAL A 25 10.95 -17.83 3.37
N SER A 26 10.22 -17.19 4.29
CA SER A 26 9.60 -17.87 5.43
C SER A 26 8.27 -18.52 5.04
N VAL A 27 7.93 -19.64 5.69
CA VAL A 27 6.61 -20.28 5.54
C VAL A 27 5.46 -19.33 5.91
N THR A 28 5.70 -18.42 6.86
CA THR A 28 4.71 -17.41 7.29
C THR A 28 4.51 -16.30 6.27
N GLU A 29 5.43 -16.12 5.33
CA GLU A 29 5.27 -15.18 4.20
C GLU A 29 4.47 -15.81 3.07
N LEU A 30 4.56 -17.15 2.93
CA LEU A 30 3.80 -17.91 1.95
C LEU A 30 2.33 -18.10 2.40
N PHE A 31 2.11 -18.33 3.70
CA PHE A 31 0.80 -18.60 4.26
C PHE A 31 0.44 -17.51 5.28
N THR A 32 -0.30 -16.51 4.81
CA THR A 32 -0.76 -15.39 5.63
C THR A 32 -2.27 -15.46 5.84
N ILE A 33 -2.72 -15.03 7.01
CA ILE A 33 -4.14 -14.77 7.28
C ILE A 33 -4.50 -13.43 6.65
N GLY A 34 -5.67 -13.35 6.04
CA GLY A 34 -6.19 -12.12 5.44
C GLY A 34 -7.63 -12.30 4.96
N ILE A 35 -8.21 -11.23 4.43
CA ILE A 35 -9.53 -11.26 3.80
C ILE A 35 -9.44 -11.46 2.28
N GLY A 36 -10.40 -12.22 1.75
CA GLY A 36 -10.58 -12.39 0.30
C GLY A 36 -11.23 -11.15 -0.35
N PRO A 37 -11.28 -11.11 -1.70
CA PRO A 37 -10.94 -12.19 -2.62
C PRO A 37 -9.47 -12.23 -3.07
N SER A 38 -8.67 -11.19 -2.79
CA SER A 38 -7.31 -11.05 -3.37
C SER A 38 -6.28 -10.52 -2.38
N SER A 39 -5.13 -11.17 -2.28
CA SER A 39 -4.02 -10.65 -1.46
C SER A 39 -3.45 -9.34 -2.01
N SER A 40 -3.28 -9.24 -3.33
CA SER A 40 -2.70 -8.05 -3.98
C SER A 40 -3.66 -6.88 -4.10
N HIS A 41 -4.96 -7.15 -4.24
CA HIS A 41 -5.97 -6.13 -4.49
C HIS A 41 -6.90 -5.88 -3.29
N THR A 42 -6.82 -6.68 -2.22
CA THR A 42 -7.62 -6.50 -1.00
C THR A 42 -6.70 -6.33 0.22
N VAL A 43 -5.88 -7.33 0.56
CA VAL A 43 -4.99 -7.28 1.73
C VAL A 43 -3.97 -6.15 1.63
N GLY A 44 -3.29 -6.03 0.49
CA GLY A 44 -2.29 -4.98 0.24
C GLY A 44 -2.85 -3.56 0.41
N PRO A 45 -3.90 -3.19 -0.34
CA PRO A 45 -4.53 -1.86 -0.22
C PRO A 45 -5.04 -1.54 1.18
N MET A 46 -5.64 -2.50 1.90
CA MET A 46 -6.11 -2.29 3.26
C MET A 46 -4.97 -1.99 4.23
N ARG A 47 -3.86 -2.75 4.16
CA ARG A 47 -2.66 -2.49 4.97
C ARG A 47 -2.04 -1.12 4.64
N ALA A 48 -1.99 -0.74 3.37
CA ALA A 48 -1.46 0.56 2.95
C ALA A 48 -2.31 1.72 3.49
N ALA A 49 -3.64 1.60 3.41
CA ALA A 49 -4.57 2.59 3.93
C ALA A 49 -4.47 2.74 5.46
N LYS A 50 -4.38 1.63 6.20
CA LYS A 50 -4.17 1.67 7.65
C LYS A 50 -2.83 2.31 8.01
N ALA A 51 -1.75 1.95 7.32
CA ALA A 51 -0.44 2.55 7.57
C ALA A 51 -0.47 4.07 7.39
N PHE A 52 -1.12 4.56 6.33
CA PHE A 52 -1.33 5.99 6.10
C PHE A 52 -2.13 6.65 7.24
N ALA A 53 -3.25 6.04 7.67
CA ALA A 53 -4.07 6.58 8.75
C ALA A 53 -3.30 6.65 10.08
N THR A 54 -2.55 5.59 10.42
CA THR A 54 -1.69 5.57 11.61
C THR A 54 -0.63 6.67 11.56
N GLU A 55 0.07 6.83 10.43
CA GLU A 55 1.10 7.88 10.28
C GLU A 55 0.53 9.29 10.45
N MET A 56 -0.67 9.55 9.94
CA MET A 56 -1.37 10.83 10.15
C MET A 56 -1.68 11.07 11.63
N LEU A 57 -2.18 10.06 12.34
CA LEU A 57 -2.47 10.17 13.77
C LEU A 57 -1.20 10.38 14.60
N ASP A 58 -0.13 9.64 14.30
CA ASP A 58 1.16 9.74 15.00
C ASP A 58 1.83 11.10 14.82
N THR A 59 1.58 11.76 13.69
CA THR A 59 2.06 13.12 13.40
C THR A 59 1.11 14.22 13.88
N GLY A 60 -0.05 13.86 14.46
CA GLY A 60 -1.06 14.80 14.94
C GLY A 60 -1.84 15.49 13.81
N LEU A 61 -1.78 14.96 12.58
CA LEU A 61 -2.50 15.48 11.43
C LEU A 61 -3.90 14.88 11.37
N VAL A 62 -4.92 15.74 11.44
CA VAL A 62 -6.33 15.35 11.30
C VAL A 62 -6.88 16.03 10.04
N PRO A 63 -6.90 15.35 8.88
CA PRO A 63 -7.37 15.95 7.65
C PRO A 63 -8.91 16.06 7.64
N ASP A 64 -9.44 17.18 7.16
CA ASP A 64 -10.88 17.33 6.90
C ASP A 64 -11.36 16.44 5.73
N ARG A 65 -10.44 16.00 4.87
CA ARG A 65 -10.71 15.13 3.71
C ARG A 65 -9.52 14.26 3.37
N VAL A 66 -9.78 12.98 3.12
CA VAL A 66 -8.81 12.02 2.55
C VAL A 66 -9.24 11.65 1.13
N GLN A 67 -8.28 11.54 0.22
CA GLN A 67 -8.50 11.08 -1.16
C GLN A 67 -7.53 9.95 -1.46
N ALA A 68 -8.07 8.81 -1.91
CA ALA A 68 -7.29 7.67 -2.37
C ALA A 68 -7.49 7.49 -3.87
N GLU A 69 -6.39 7.41 -4.61
CA GLU A 69 -6.38 7.18 -6.06
C GLU A 69 -5.70 5.85 -6.35
N LEU A 70 -6.39 5.00 -7.13
CA LEU A 70 -5.86 3.72 -7.56
C LEU A 70 -5.24 3.88 -8.96
N PHE A 71 -4.10 3.22 -9.19
CA PHE A 71 -3.36 3.29 -10.46
C PHE A 71 -3.08 1.91 -11.05
N GLY A 72 -2.87 1.85 -12.37
CA GLY A 72 -2.43 0.65 -13.08
C GLY A 72 -3.39 -0.54 -12.96
N SER A 73 -2.86 -1.73 -12.68
CA SER A 73 -3.65 -2.95 -12.52
C SER A 73 -4.66 -2.88 -11.36
N LEU A 74 -4.31 -2.11 -10.31
CA LEU A 74 -5.15 -1.94 -9.12
C LEU A 74 -6.42 -1.15 -9.44
N SER A 75 -6.35 -0.13 -10.32
CA SER A 75 -7.55 0.61 -10.74
C SER A 75 -8.40 -0.15 -11.75
N LEU A 76 -7.76 -0.88 -12.67
CA LEU A 76 -8.46 -1.65 -13.72
C LEU A 76 -9.36 -2.73 -13.14
N THR A 77 -8.96 -3.37 -12.04
CA THR A 77 -9.70 -4.48 -11.44
C THR A 77 -10.27 -4.18 -10.05
N GLY A 78 -10.12 -2.94 -9.58
CA GLY A 78 -10.38 -2.57 -8.19
C GLY A 78 -11.80 -2.88 -7.70
N ARG A 79 -12.83 -2.63 -8.53
CA ARG A 79 -14.22 -2.98 -8.16
C ARG A 79 -14.47 -4.48 -8.06
N GLY A 80 -13.85 -5.28 -8.93
CA GLY A 80 -13.99 -6.73 -8.95
C GLY A 80 -13.27 -7.44 -7.79
N HIS A 81 -12.31 -6.76 -7.16
CA HIS A 81 -11.53 -7.27 -6.02
C HIS A 81 -11.77 -6.48 -4.72
N HIS A 82 -12.78 -5.61 -4.71
CA HIS A 82 -13.15 -4.78 -3.55
C HIS A 82 -12.00 -3.92 -3.00
N SER A 83 -11.12 -3.44 -3.87
CA SER A 83 -9.97 -2.60 -3.49
C SER A 83 -10.40 -1.26 -2.87
N ASP A 84 -11.52 -0.71 -3.33
CA ASP A 84 -12.16 0.47 -2.76
C ASP A 84 -12.59 0.24 -1.30
N ARG A 85 -13.31 -0.84 -1.05
CA ARG A 85 -13.76 -1.24 0.30
C ARG A 85 -12.57 -1.56 1.21
N ALA A 86 -11.55 -2.23 0.68
CA ALA A 86 -10.31 -2.51 1.40
C ALA A 86 -9.61 -1.23 1.88
N VAL A 87 -9.54 -0.20 1.02
CA VAL A 87 -8.98 1.11 1.39
C VAL A 87 -9.82 1.77 2.49
N LEU A 88 -11.15 1.76 2.36
CA LEU A 88 -12.03 2.35 3.37
C LEU A 88 -11.90 1.67 4.75
N LEU A 89 -11.86 0.34 4.79
CA LEU A 89 -11.66 -0.41 6.03
C LEU A 89 -10.29 -0.10 6.66
N GLY A 90 -9.24 -0.02 5.85
CA GLY A 90 -7.91 0.34 6.33
C GLY A 90 -7.88 1.75 6.93
N LEU A 91 -8.51 2.73 6.26
CA LEU A 91 -8.66 4.09 6.80
C LEU A 91 -9.49 4.14 8.09
N ALA A 92 -10.46 3.23 8.25
CA ALA A 92 -11.22 3.06 9.49
C ALA A 92 -10.43 2.38 10.62
N GLY A 93 -9.21 1.91 10.36
CA GLY A 93 -8.31 1.29 11.33
C GLY A 93 -8.37 -0.23 11.42
N GLU A 94 -9.21 -0.87 10.59
CA GLU A 94 -9.34 -2.34 10.54
C GLU A 94 -8.10 -3.00 9.93
N THR A 95 -7.86 -4.29 10.25
CA THR A 95 -6.81 -5.09 9.58
C THR A 95 -7.36 -6.31 8.85
N PRO A 96 -6.70 -6.77 7.76
CA PRO A 96 -7.12 -7.96 7.04
C PRO A 96 -7.16 -9.23 7.90
N GLU A 97 -6.36 -9.27 8.97
CA GLU A 97 -6.24 -10.45 9.83
C GLU A 97 -7.36 -10.54 10.87
N THR A 98 -7.99 -9.41 11.23
CA THR A 98 -8.91 -9.35 12.37
C THR A 98 -10.27 -8.75 12.06
N VAL A 99 -10.47 -8.13 10.90
CA VAL A 99 -11.76 -7.57 10.51
C VAL A 99 -12.81 -8.68 10.45
N ASP A 100 -13.98 -8.43 11.04
CA ASP A 100 -15.14 -9.33 10.93
C ASP A 100 -15.78 -9.16 9.54
N PRO A 101 -15.73 -10.18 8.67
CA PRO A 101 -16.30 -10.10 7.33
C PRO A 101 -17.80 -9.80 7.32
N ASP A 102 -18.54 -10.28 8.32
CA ASP A 102 -19.99 -10.12 8.40
C ASP A 102 -20.39 -8.69 8.82
N ALA A 103 -19.48 -7.96 9.47
CA ALA A 103 -19.69 -6.57 9.89
C ALA A 103 -19.31 -5.54 8.83
N ILE A 104 -18.61 -5.93 7.75
CA ILE A 104 -18.08 -5.00 6.74
C ILE A 104 -19.17 -4.14 6.10
N GLU A 105 -20.32 -4.73 5.75
CA GLU A 105 -21.40 -3.94 5.12
C GLU A 105 -21.93 -2.85 6.06
N ALA A 106 -22.04 -3.14 7.36
CA ALA A 106 -22.50 -2.16 8.33
C ALA A 106 -21.47 -1.04 8.57
N MET A 107 -20.18 -1.35 8.47
CA MET A 107 -19.10 -0.35 8.59
C MET A 107 -19.03 0.61 7.40
N LEU A 108 -19.43 0.15 6.21
CA LEU A 108 -19.32 0.89 4.95
C LEU A 108 -20.64 1.51 4.48
N ALA A 109 -21.71 1.36 5.28
CA ALA A 109 -23.07 1.85 4.98
C ALA A 109 -23.23 3.37 5.16
#